data_AF-H8Z359-F1
#
_entry.id   AF-H8Z359-F1
#
_cell.length_a   1.000
_cell.length_b   1.000
_cell.length_c   1.000
_cell.angle_alpha   90.00
_cell.angle_beta   90.00
_cell.angle_gamma   90.00
#
_symmetry.space_group_name_H-M   'P 1'
#
loop_
_entity.id
_entity.type
_entity.pdbx_description
1 polymer ?
#
loop_
_entity_poly.entity_id
_entity_poly.type
_entity_poly.pdbx_seq_one_letter_code
_entity_poly.pdbx_strand_id
1 'polypeptide(L)'
;MAPSIRIAGIFSLISLFFLSLSASAAPDAVTTLKNYLNGLNSLSADFRQVTLTPGSSGEQAFESAGRLFLRRPGLFRWEYDTPSKQLIVADGKRVYLQDTELNQVSHRSQNAALDGTPAQLLVSDRPVEEFFKLRPLSRDDGRAWVELEPKADDSQVVRLQIAFIDGQLDTLLMEDRFGQLTRFMFTNIKRNPKLSDALFEFKRPVGGDFLQID
;
A
#
# COMPACT_ATOMS: atom_id res chain seq x y z
N MET A 1 52.27 -56.68 54.39
CA MET A 1 52.22 -55.27 53.93
C MET A 1 52.43 -55.27 52.44
N ALA A 2 51.40 -54.95 51.65
CA ALA A 2 51.44 -54.88 50.19
C ALA A 2 51.20 -53.42 49.77
N PRO A 3 51.84 -52.91 48.71
CA PRO A 3 51.39 -51.68 48.06
C PRO A 3 50.49 -52.02 46.86
N SER A 4 49.42 -51.23 46.76
CA SER A 4 48.29 -51.37 45.85
C SER A 4 48.51 -50.65 44.52
N ILE A 5 48.05 -51.31 43.45
CA ILE A 5 47.91 -50.76 42.09
C ILE A 5 46.70 -49.82 42.07
N ARG A 6 46.81 -48.67 41.40
CA ARG A 6 45.65 -47.87 40.95
C ARG A 6 45.78 -47.52 39.48
N ILE A 7 44.76 -47.93 38.72
CA ILE A 7 44.50 -47.63 37.31
C ILE A 7 43.28 -46.69 37.25
N ALA A 8 43.21 -45.91 36.17
CA ALA A 8 42.07 -45.16 35.62
C ALA A 8 41.90 -43.71 36.14
N GLY A 9 41.56 -42.73 35.30
CA GLY A 9 40.98 -42.83 33.97
C GLY A 9 41.11 -41.54 33.15
N ILE A 10 41.02 -41.74 31.84
CA ILE A 10 41.04 -40.76 30.75
C ILE A 10 39.74 -39.95 30.80
N PHE A 11 39.84 -38.63 30.98
CA PHE A 11 38.71 -37.71 30.77
C PHE A 11 38.82 -37.12 29.36
N SER A 12 37.97 -37.63 28.46
CA SER A 12 37.80 -37.12 27.10
C SER A 12 36.89 -35.90 27.13
N LEU A 13 37.42 -34.72 26.79
CA LEU A 13 36.71 -33.45 26.79
C LEU A 13 36.01 -33.26 25.43
N ILE A 14 34.71 -33.59 25.34
CA ILE A 14 33.89 -33.30 24.16
C ILE A 14 33.48 -31.83 24.22
N SER A 15 34.13 -30.99 23.43
CA SER A 15 33.75 -29.59 23.23
C SER A 15 32.62 -29.52 22.18
N LEU A 16 31.38 -29.31 22.63
CA LEU A 16 30.25 -28.99 21.75
C LEU A 16 30.42 -27.57 21.22
N PHE A 17 30.81 -27.46 19.96
CA PHE A 17 30.78 -26.21 19.19
C PHE A 17 29.31 -25.92 18.82
N PHE A 18 28.61 -25.14 19.64
CA PHE A 18 27.31 -24.59 19.26
C PHE A 18 27.52 -23.54 18.17
N LEU A 19 27.34 -23.92 16.91
CA LEU A 19 27.14 -22.98 15.82
C LEU A 19 25.81 -22.25 16.08
N SER A 20 25.91 -21.04 16.63
CA SER A 20 24.80 -20.09 16.65
C SER A 20 24.50 -19.70 15.20
N LEU A 21 23.52 -20.37 14.60
CA LEU A 21 22.91 -19.91 13.36
C LEU A 21 22.19 -18.59 13.71
N SER A 22 22.82 -17.46 13.39
CA SER A 22 22.14 -16.17 13.40
C SER A 22 21.07 -16.22 12.32
N ALA A 23 19.86 -16.64 12.69
CA ALA A 23 18.69 -16.42 11.87
C ALA A 23 18.54 -14.92 11.70
N SER A 24 18.88 -14.41 10.51
CA SER A 24 18.52 -13.05 10.12
C SER A 24 17.00 -13.00 10.10
N ALA A 25 16.40 -12.51 11.18
CA ALA A 25 14.96 -12.25 11.22
C ALA A 25 14.66 -11.32 10.04
N ALA A 26 13.74 -11.74 9.16
CA ALA A 26 13.25 -10.87 8.11
C ALA A 26 12.82 -9.53 8.74
N PRO A 27 13.16 -8.38 8.13
CA PRO A 27 12.77 -7.09 8.67
C PRO A 27 11.26 -7.10 8.93
N ASP A 28 10.86 -6.67 10.13
CA ASP A 28 9.46 -6.61 10.52
C ASP A 28 8.67 -5.82 9.46
N ALA A 29 7.73 -6.50 8.80
CA ALA A 29 6.99 -5.93 7.66
C ALA A 29 6.23 -4.67 8.09
N VAL A 30 5.70 -4.66 9.33
CA VAL A 30 5.01 -3.48 9.89
C VAL A 30 5.98 -2.33 10.06
N THR A 31 7.17 -2.58 10.63
CA THR A 31 8.23 -1.57 10.70
C THR A 31 8.63 -1.05 9.32
N THR A 32 8.70 -1.92 8.31
CA THR A 32 9.02 -1.54 6.91
C THR A 32 7.97 -0.58 6.36
N LEU A 33 6.67 -0.89 6.52
CA LEU A 33 5.57 0.00 6.15
C LEU A 33 5.70 1.35 6.84
N LYS A 34 5.87 1.37 8.17
CA LYS A 34 5.96 2.62 8.94
C LYS A 34 7.13 3.48 8.52
N ASN A 35 8.30 2.88 8.31
CA ASN A 35 9.48 3.58 7.80
C ASN A 35 9.26 4.12 6.39
N TYR A 36 8.57 3.35 5.55
CA TYR A 36 8.21 3.81 4.21
C TYR A 36 7.34 5.07 4.29
N LEU A 37 6.31 5.10 5.14
CA LEU A 37 5.39 6.23 5.27
C LEU A 37 6.04 7.45 5.97
N ASN A 38 6.84 7.24 7.02
CA ASN A 38 7.42 8.31 7.86
C ASN A 38 8.39 9.26 7.14
N GLY A 39 8.87 8.91 5.95
CA GLY A 39 9.73 9.78 5.14
C GLY A 39 9.16 10.08 3.75
N LEU A 40 7.85 9.88 3.55
CA LEU A 40 7.18 10.09 2.28
C LEU A 40 6.49 11.45 2.28
N ASN A 41 7.09 12.43 1.61
CA ASN A 41 6.53 13.78 1.43
C ASN A 41 5.80 13.91 0.08
N SER A 42 6.34 13.28 -0.96
CA SER A 42 5.71 13.20 -2.28
C SER A 42 6.05 11.89 -2.97
N LEU A 43 5.21 11.48 -3.92
CA LEU A 43 5.43 10.30 -4.77
C LEU A 43 4.98 10.65 -6.18
N SER A 44 5.69 10.13 -7.18
CA SER A 44 5.13 9.93 -8.51
C SER A 44 5.39 8.51 -8.96
N ALA A 45 4.44 7.88 -9.60
CA ALA A 45 4.60 6.54 -10.17
C ALA A 45 3.66 6.36 -11.36
N ASP A 46 4.02 5.45 -12.25
CA ASP A 46 3.07 4.84 -13.17
C ASP A 46 2.40 3.68 -12.42
N PHE A 47 1.15 3.37 -12.76
CA PHE A 47 0.45 2.23 -12.19
C PHE A 47 -0.22 1.39 -13.29
N ARG A 48 -0.31 0.09 -13.02
CA ARG A 48 -1.24 -0.83 -13.67
C ARG A 48 -2.17 -1.40 -12.61
N GLN A 49 -3.47 -1.30 -12.87
CA GLN A 49 -4.52 -1.81 -12.01
C GLN A 49 -5.18 -3.00 -12.69
N VAL A 50 -5.42 -4.06 -11.94
CA VAL A 50 -6.21 -5.22 -12.36
C VAL A 50 -7.32 -5.42 -11.34
N THR A 51 -8.57 -5.41 -11.80
CA THR A 51 -9.75 -5.60 -10.97
C THR A 51 -10.46 -6.89 -11.35
N LEU A 52 -10.72 -7.74 -10.36
CA LEU A 52 -11.42 -9.02 -10.48
C LEU A 52 -12.72 -8.95 -9.69
N THR A 53 -13.84 -9.18 -10.37
CA THR A 53 -15.17 -9.20 -9.74
C THR A 53 -15.57 -10.64 -9.41
N PRO A 54 -16.07 -10.93 -8.20
CA PRO A 54 -16.54 -12.28 -7.85
C PRO A 54 -17.57 -12.82 -8.85
N GLY A 55 -17.49 -14.12 -9.16
CA GLY A 55 -18.41 -14.78 -10.08
C GLY A 55 -18.17 -14.49 -11.57
N SER A 56 -17.23 -13.60 -11.90
CA SER A 56 -16.70 -13.49 -13.26
C SER A 56 -15.76 -14.68 -13.53
N SER A 57 -15.79 -15.26 -14.73
CA SER A 57 -14.73 -16.21 -15.12
C SER A 57 -13.41 -15.44 -15.03
N GLY A 58 -12.30 -16.07 -14.61
CA GLY A 58 -11.01 -15.38 -14.43
C GLY A 58 -10.49 -14.64 -15.68
N GLU A 59 -11.15 -14.78 -16.83
CA GLU A 59 -10.94 -14.04 -18.08
C GLU A 59 -11.53 -12.62 -18.08
N GLN A 60 -12.42 -12.24 -17.15
CA GLN A 60 -13.06 -10.92 -17.05
C GLN A 60 -12.32 -9.98 -16.09
N ALA A 61 -10.99 -10.02 -16.10
CA ALA A 61 -10.19 -9.02 -15.41
C ALA A 61 -10.31 -7.68 -16.12
N PHE A 62 -10.74 -6.64 -15.41
CA PHE A 62 -10.70 -5.28 -15.95
C PHE A 62 -9.34 -4.67 -15.65
N GLU A 63 -8.65 -4.22 -16.69
CA GLU A 63 -7.33 -3.63 -16.57
C GLU A 63 -7.38 -2.14 -16.88
N SER A 64 -6.67 -1.36 -16.07
CA SER A 64 -6.47 0.07 -16.33
C SER A 64 -5.05 0.47 -16.00
N ALA A 65 -4.60 1.58 -16.55
CA ALA A 65 -3.26 2.09 -16.32
C ALA A 65 -3.23 3.61 -16.35
N GLY A 66 -2.19 4.18 -15.77
CA GLY A 66 -1.93 5.60 -15.85
C GLY A 66 -0.90 6.06 -14.83
N ARG A 67 -1.11 7.26 -14.29
CA ARG A 67 -0.13 7.97 -13.48
C ARG A 67 -0.69 8.45 -12.15
N LEU A 68 0.12 8.34 -11.12
CA LEU A 68 -0.16 8.74 -9.75
C LEU A 68 0.82 9.83 -9.36
N PHE A 69 0.30 10.90 -8.76
CA PHE A 69 1.07 11.92 -8.05
C PHE A 69 0.46 12.13 -6.67
N LEU A 70 1.28 12.20 -5.63
CA LEU A 70 0.82 12.58 -4.30
C LEU A 70 1.80 13.53 -3.65
N ARG A 71 1.28 14.40 -2.79
CA ARG A 71 2.04 15.22 -1.87
C ARG A 71 1.31 15.28 -0.54
N ARG A 72 2.01 14.91 0.53
CA ARG A 72 1.46 14.95 1.87
C ARG A 72 1.44 16.37 2.44
N PRO A 73 0.46 16.71 3.28
CA PRO A 73 -0.76 15.94 3.53
C PRO A 73 -1.83 16.17 2.44
N GLY A 74 -2.58 15.12 2.13
CA GLY A 74 -3.90 15.23 1.50
C GLY A 74 -3.97 15.62 0.03
N LEU A 75 -2.87 15.89 -0.66
CA LEU A 75 -2.90 16.22 -2.09
C LEU A 75 -2.59 14.98 -2.92
N PHE A 76 -3.46 14.65 -3.87
CA PHE A 76 -3.17 13.61 -4.85
C PHE A 76 -3.86 13.86 -6.18
N ARG A 77 -3.30 13.22 -7.20
CA ARG A 77 -3.78 13.20 -8.57
C ARG A 77 -3.61 11.79 -9.12
N TRP A 78 -4.71 11.20 -9.54
CA TRP A 78 -4.75 9.89 -10.19
C TRP A 78 -5.28 10.08 -11.61
N GLU A 79 -4.43 9.87 -12.60
CA GLU A 79 -4.78 9.96 -14.02
C GLU A 79 -4.90 8.55 -14.56
N TYR A 80 -6.09 8.17 -15.02
CA TYR A 80 -6.30 6.96 -15.80
C TYR A 80 -6.16 7.30 -17.28
N ASP A 81 -5.20 6.65 -17.94
CA ASP A 81 -4.93 6.81 -19.38
C ASP A 81 -5.67 5.75 -20.21
N THR A 82 -5.93 4.56 -19.64
CA THR A 82 -6.65 3.45 -20.30
C THR A 82 -7.58 2.69 -19.33
N PRO A 83 -8.66 2.04 -19.84
CA PRO A 83 -9.16 2.11 -21.21
C PRO A 83 -9.97 3.38 -21.50
N SER A 84 -10.39 4.10 -20.46
CA SER A 84 -11.08 5.38 -20.56
C SER A 84 -10.36 6.44 -19.73
N LYS A 85 -10.48 7.70 -20.15
CA LYS A 85 -9.80 8.82 -19.49
C LYS A 85 -10.55 9.31 -18.27
N GLN A 86 -10.05 8.96 -17.09
CA GLN A 86 -10.58 9.43 -15.82
C GLN A 86 -9.52 10.20 -15.04
N LEU A 87 -9.96 11.21 -14.31
CA LEU A 87 -9.10 12.04 -13.48
C LEU A 87 -9.68 12.12 -12.07
N ILE A 88 -8.89 11.73 -11.08
CA ILE A 88 -9.20 11.91 -9.66
C ILE A 88 -8.22 12.94 -9.09
N VAL A 89 -8.72 14.03 -8.49
CA VAL A 89 -7.89 15.07 -7.87
C VAL A 89 -8.37 15.35 -6.46
N ALA A 90 -7.45 15.35 -5.50
CA ALA A 90 -7.66 15.92 -4.19
C ALA A 90 -6.83 17.18 -4.01
N ASP A 91 -7.52 18.28 -3.71
CA ASP A 91 -6.93 19.62 -3.56
C ASP A 91 -6.68 20.00 -2.09
N GLY A 92 -6.89 19.06 -1.16
CA GLY A 92 -6.80 19.28 0.28
C GLY A 92 -8.13 19.64 0.94
N LYS A 93 -9.19 19.87 0.17
CA LYS A 93 -10.55 20.18 0.65
C LYS A 93 -11.57 19.20 0.13
N ARG A 94 -11.53 18.90 -1.17
CA ARG A 94 -12.47 18.03 -1.87
C ARG A 94 -11.73 17.03 -2.72
N VAL A 95 -12.39 15.90 -2.97
CA VAL A 95 -11.99 14.96 -4.03
C VAL A 95 -12.95 15.13 -5.19
N TYR A 96 -12.38 15.36 -6.37
CA TYR A 96 -13.06 15.44 -7.65
C TYR A 96 -12.77 14.18 -8.44
N LEU A 97 -13.81 13.55 -8.99
CA LEU A 97 -13.71 12.48 -9.96
C LEU A 97 -14.34 12.99 -11.25
N GLN A 98 -13.51 13.12 -12.29
CA GLN A 98 -13.90 13.54 -13.62
C GLN A 98 -13.84 12.34 -14.57
N ASP A 99 -14.96 12.05 -15.20
CA ASP A 99 -15.00 11.23 -16.40
C ASP A 99 -14.92 12.15 -17.62
N THR A 100 -13.83 12.04 -18.38
CA THR A 100 -13.55 12.98 -19.48
C THR A 100 -14.46 12.73 -20.68
N GLU A 101 -14.84 11.47 -20.92
CA GLU A 101 -15.63 11.06 -22.07
C GLU A 101 -17.10 11.40 -21.88
N LEU A 102 -17.59 11.23 -20.65
CA LEU A 102 -18.96 11.62 -20.28
C LEU A 102 -19.11 13.12 -19.99
N ASN A 103 -18.01 13.86 -19.95
CA ASN A 103 -17.97 15.27 -19.52
C ASN A 103 -18.72 15.46 -18.18
N GLN A 104 -18.44 14.59 -17.21
CA GLN A 104 -19.12 14.58 -15.92
C GLN A 104 -18.09 14.67 -14.81
N VAL A 105 -18.40 15.49 -13.81
CA VAL A 105 -17.61 15.64 -12.59
C VAL A 105 -18.50 15.34 -11.40
N SER A 106 -18.02 14.47 -10.52
CA SER A 106 -18.59 14.29 -9.19
C SER A 106 -17.58 14.72 -8.14
N HIS A 107 -18.05 15.28 -7.03
CA HIS A 107 -17.17 15.69 -5.95
C HIS A 107 -17.80 15.52 -4.57
N ARG A 108 -16.96 15.28 -3.58
CA ARG A 108 -17.34 15.19 -2.16
C ARG A 108 -16.23 15.75 -1.28
N SER A 109 -16.53 16.05 -0.03
CA SER A 109 -15.52 16.47 0.94
C SER A 109 -14.42 15.43 1.05
N GLN A 110 -13.18 15.88 1.24
CA GLN A 110 -12.04 14.99 1.21
C GLN A 110 -12.04 13.96 2.34
N ASN A 111 -12.55 14.33 3.51
CA ASN A 111 -12.73 13.40 4.62
C ASN A 111 -13.65 12.24 4.23
N ALA A 112 -14.82 12.53 3.65
CA ALA A 112 -15.77 11.51 3.20
C ALA A 112 -15.25 10.67 2.01
N ALA A 113 -14.37 11.23 1.18
CA ALA A 113 -13.79 10.52 0.04
C ALA A 113 -12.66 9.56 0.41
N LEU A 114 -11.85 9.94 1.40
CA LEU A 114 -10.62 9.23 1.71
C LEU A 114 -10.82 8.14 2.76
N ASP A 115 -11.79 8.26 3.65
CA ASP A 115 -11.85 7.37 4.82
C ASP A 115 -11.93 5.88 4.45
N GLY A 116 -11.01 5.09 5.00
CA GLY A 116 -10.86 3.66 4.72
C GLY A 116 -10.24 3.30 3.35
N THR A 117 -9.86 4.28 2.52
CA THR A 117 -9.34 4.00 1.15
C THR A 117 -7.82 3.79 1.09
N PRO A 118 -7.30 3.10 0.05
CA PRO A 118 -5.85 3.04 -0.20
C PRO A 118 -5.19 4.42 -0.33
N ALA A 119 -5.92 5.43 -0.83
CA ALA A 119 -5.39 6.77 -0.97
C ALA A 119 -5.11 7.41 0.39
N GLN A 120 -5.96 7.20 1.41
CA GLN A 120 -5.75 7.71 2.77
C GLN A 120 -4.43 7.22 3.37
N LEU A 121 -4.09 5.95 3.18
CA LEU A 121 -2.81 5.37 3.61
C LEU A 121 -1.62 6.16 3.05
N LEU A 122 -1.70 6.58 1.79
CA LEU A 122 -0.60 7.21 1.08
C LEU A 122 -0.53 8.73 1.27
N VAL A 123 -1.64 9.41 1.54
CA VAL A 123 -1.69 10.88 1.62
C VAL A 123 -1.81 11.45 3.04
N SER A 124 -2.17 10.63 4.02
CA SER A 124 -2.25 11.04 5.43
C SER A 124 -0.87 11.30 6.02
N ASP A 125 -0.74 12.36 6.83
CA ASP A 125 0.42 12.64 7.67
C ASP A 125 0.27 12.07 9.10
N ARG A 126 -0.89 11.52 9.42
CA ARG A 126 -1.15 10.87 10.71
C ARG A 126 -0.63 9.43 10.73
N PRO A 127 -0.28 8.89 11.91
CA PRO A 127 0.07 7.49 12.08
C PRO A 127 -0.97 6.57 11.42
N VAL A 128 -0.50 5.59 10.64
CA VAL A 128 -1.37 4.66 9.90
C VAL A 128 -2.28 3.87 10.86
N GLU A 129 -1.82 3.61 12.07
CA GLU A 129 -2.55 2.90 13.11
C GLU A 129 -3.76 3.69 13.63
N GLU A 130 -3.89 4.98 13.34
CA GLU A 130 -5.14 5.71 13.65
C GLU A 130 -6.30 5.23 12.79
N PHE A 131 -6.03 4.77 11.56
CA PHE A 131 -7.05 4.39 10.58
C PHE A 131 -7.13 2.89 10.33
N PHE A 132 -6.04 2.16 10.57
CA PHE A 132 -5.94 0.75 10.25
C PHE A 132 -5.42 -0.08 11.42
N LYS A 133 -5.90 -1.32 11.55
CA LYS A 133 -5.19 -2.36 12.30
C LYS A 133 -4.16 -3.00 11.37
N LEU A 134 -2.92 -3.16 11.84
CA LEU A 134 -1.82 -3.69 11.04
C LEU A 134 -1.52 -5.13 11.45
N ARG A 135 -1.30 -6.01 10.47
CA ARG A 135 -0.88 -7.39 10.71
C ARG A 135 0.16 -7.81 9.68
N PRO A 136 1.33 -8.33 10.09
CA PRO A 136 2.29 -8.89 9.14
C PRO A 136 1.70 -10.14 8.48
N LEU A 137 1.99 -10.34 7.20
CA LEU A 137 1.65 -11.56 6.47
C LEU A 137 2.94 -12.27 6.05
N SER A 138 3.05 -13.55 6.40
CA SER A 138 4.15 -14.39 5.92
C SER A 138 3.78 -15.00 4.56
N ARG A 139 4.57 -14.70 3.54
CA ARG A 139 4.49 -15.30 2.20
C ARG A 139 5.88 -15.70 1.73
N ASP A 140 5.95 -16.80 0.99
CA ASP A 140 7.20 -17.31 0.42
C ASP A 140 7.43 -16.74 -0.99
N ASP A 141 7.46 -15.40 -1.10
CA ASP A 141 7.65 -14.68 -2.36
C ASP A 141 8.72 -13.59 -2.27
N GLY A 142 9.49 -13.57 -1.18
CA GLY A 142 10.57 -12.61 -0.95
C GLY A 142 10.12 -11.20 -0.60
N ARG A 143 8.82 -10.94 -0.43
CA ARG A 143 8.29 -9.61 -0.10
C ARG A 143 7.92 -9.49 1.38
N ALA A 144 8.09 -8.29 1.93
CA ALA A 144 7.54 -7.95 3.24
C ALA A 144 6.09 -7.49 3.09
N TRP A 145 5.14 -8.35 3.48
CA TRP A 145 3.71 -8.08 3.36
C TRP A 145 3.10 -7.58 4.68
N VAL A 146 2.27 -6.55 4.59
CA VAL A 146 1.44 -6.06 5.69
C VAL A 146 -0.01 -6.03 5.23
N GLU A 147 -0.90 -6.59 6.05
CA GLU A 147 -2.33 -6.40 5.94
C GLU A 147 -2.78 -5.20 6.78
N LEU A 148 -3.66 -4.40 6.22
CA LEU A 148 -4.29 -3.26 6.88
C LEU A 148 -5.81 -3.46 6.84
N GLU A 149 -6.42 -3.56 8.01
CA GLU A 149 -7.88 -3.62 8.19
C GLU A 149 -8.36 -2.22 8.59
N PRO A 150 -9.22 -1.56 7.79
CA PRO A 150 -9.78 -0.26 8.13
C PRO A 150 -10.53 -0.31 9.48
N LYS A 151 -10.40 0.76 10.28
CA LYS A 151 -11.12 0.92 11.56
C LYS A 151 -12.49 1.60 11.41
N ALA A 152 -12.74 2.25 10.27
CA ALA A 152 -14.01 2.89 9.98
C ALA A 152 -15.09 1.85 9.66
N ASP A 153 -16.21 1.88 10.39
CA ASP A 153 -17.29 0.89 10.27
C ASP A 153 -18.04 0.96 8.92
N ASP A 154 -18.05 2.12 8.27
CA ASP A 154 -18.69 2.38 6.98
C ASP A 154 -17.74 2.28 5.78
N SER A 155 -16.50 1.82 6.03
CA SER A 155 -15.49 1.61 4.99
C SER A 155 -16.01 0.70 3.88
N GLN A 156 -15.87 1.16 2.64
CA GLN A 156 -16.13 0.34 1.45
C GLN A 156 -15.08 -0.75 1.28
N VAL A 157 -13.88 -0.52 1.82
CA VAL A 157 -12.75 -1.43 1.80
C VAL A 157 -12.83 -2.34 3.01
N VAL A 158 -12.70 -3.64 2.78
CA VAL A 158 -12.63 -4.64 3.85
C VAL A 158 -11.18 -4.86 4.26
N ARG A 159 -10.26 -4.84 3.29
CA ARG A 159 -8.86 -5.17 3.54
C ARG A 159 -7.95 -4.53 2.51
N LEU A 160 -6.81 -4.03 2.96
CA LEU A 160 -5.67 -3.71 2.12
C LEU A 160 -4.50 -4.64 2.44
N GLN A 161 -3.70 -4.98 1.44
CA GLN A 161 -2.41 -5.63 1.64
C GLN A 161 -1.36 -4.89 0.84
N ILE A 162 -0.26 -4.55 1.47
CA ILE A 162 0.84 -3.82 0.85
C ILE A 162 2.10 -4.67 0.95
N ALA A 163 2.86 -4.71 -0.13
CA ALA A 163 4.08 -5.48 -0.24
C ALA A 163 5.27 -4.57 -0.52
N PHE A 164 6.38 -4.87 0.11
CA PHE A 164 7.64 -4.18 -0.08
C PHE A 164 8.75 -5.14 -0.53
N ILE A 165 9.60 -4.68 -1.46
CA ILE A 165 10.87 -5.31 -1.85
C ILE A 165 11.96 -4.28 -1.56
N ASP A 166 13.00 -4.67 -0.81
CA ASP A 166 14.11 -3.78 -0.42
C ASP A 166 13.65 -2.44 0.19
N GLY A 167 12.54 -2.48 0.95
CA GLY A 167 11.94 -1.30 1.58
C GLY A 167 11.23 -0.34 0.62
N GLN A 168 11.08 -0.69 -0.66
CA GLN A 168 10.33 0.07 -1.66
C GLN A 168 8.94 -0.53 -1.87
N LEU A 169 7.96 0.33 -2.15
CA LEU A 169 6.60 -0.08 -2.49
C LEU A 169 6.62 -0.90 -3.78
N ASP A 170 6.05 -2.11 -3.74
CA ASP A 170 5.96 -3.00 -4.90
C ASP A 170 4.50 -3.19 -5.34
N THR A 171 3.67 -3.71 -4.42
CA THR A 171 2.28 -4.10 -4.73
C THR A 171 1.32 -3.57 -3.67
N LEU A 172 0.13 -3.16 -4.12
CA LEU A 172 -1.03 -2.90 -3.25
C LEU A 172 -2.21 -3.76 -3.72
N LEU A 173 -2.81 -4.51 -2.80
CA LEU A 173 -4.04 -5.27 -3.00
C LEU A 173 -5.14 -4.64 -2.15
N MET A 174 -6.34 -4.60 -2.69
CA MET A 174 -7.54 -4.13 -2.02
C MET A 174 -8.66 -5.13 -2.25
N GLU A 175 -9.39 -5.42 -1.19
CA GLU A 175 -10.67 -6.14 -1.21
C GLU A 175 -11.76 -5.19 -0.72
N ASP A 176 -12.81 -5.02 -1.51
CA ASP A 176 -13.99 -4.24 -1.12
C ASP A 176 -15.08 -5.14 -0.49
N ARG A 177 -16.12 -4.50 0.07
CA ARG A 177 -17.24 -5.20 0.72
C ARG A 177 -18.10 -6.06 -0.21
N PHE A 178 -17.93 -5.91 -1.52
CA PHE A 178 -18.60 -6.73 -2.53
C PHE A 178 -17.73 -7.92 -2.96
N GLY A 179 -16.54 -8.08 -2.35
CA GLY A 179 -15.56 -9.12 -2.66
C GLY A 179 -14.72 -8.80 -3.90
N GLN A 180 -14.83 -7.60 -4.47
CA GLN A 180 -14.00 -7.19 -5.59
C GLN A 180 -12.55 -7.08 -5.15
N LEU A 181 -11.66 -7.73 -5.89
CA LEU A 181 -10.22 -7.68 -5.66
C LEU A 181 -9.58 -6.75 -6.67
N THR A 182 -8.88 -5.73 -6.19
CA THR A 182 -8.11 -4.80 -7.02
C THR A 182 -6.64 -4.89 -6.66
N ARG A 183 -5.79 -5.12 -7.66
CA ARG A 183 -4.33 -5.10 -7.54
C ARG A 183 -3.75 -3.92 -8.28
N PHE A 184 -2.98 -3.10 -7.57
CA PHE A 184 -2.13 -2.05 -8.13
C PHE A 184 -0.68 -2.53 -8.15
N MET A 185 -0.06 -2.38 -9.32
CA MET A 185 1.35 -2.63 -9.57
C MET A 185 1.97 -1.29 -9.98
N PHE A 186 3.01 -0.85 -9.26
CA PHE A 186 3.62 0.46 -9.49
C PHE A 186 4.97 0.32 -10.20
N THR A 187 5.24 1.23 -11.13
CA THR A 187 6.53 1.32 -11.83
C THR A 187 6.98 2.77 -11.89
N ASN A 188 8.26 3.00 -12.26
CA ASN A 188 8.85 4.35 -12.35
C ASN A 188 8.65 5.20 -11.08
N ILE A 189 8.66 4.53 -9.92
CA ILE A 189 8.42 5.15 -8.63
C ILE A 189 9.54 6.14 -8.33
N LYS A 190 9.16 7.40 -8.08
CA LYS A 190 10.05 8.44 -7.58
C LYS A 190 9.52 8.89 -6.24
N ARG A 191 10.33 8.70 -5.20
CA ARG A 191 10.07 9.15 -3.84
C ARG A 191 10.59 10.57 -3.65
N ASN A 192 9.78 11.41 -3.04
CA ASN A 192 10.04 12.80 -2.75
C ASN A 192 10.47 13.67 -3.96
N PRO A 193 9.89 13.50 -5.17
CA PRO A 193 10.18 14.40 -6.28
C PRO A 193 9.63 15.80 -6.01
N LYS A 194 10.25 16.82 -6.61
CA LYS A 194 9.66 18.16 -6.67
C LYS A 194 8.45 18.12 -7.61
N LEU A 195 7.26 18.35 -7.08
CA LEU A 195 6.00 18.39 -7.83
C LEU A 195 5.48 19.82 -7.90
N SER A 196 4.91 20.20 -9.05
CA SER A 196 4.28 21.50 -9.23
C SER A 196 2.94 21.55 -8.50
N ASP A 197 2.61 22.69 -7.88
CA ASP A 197 1.31 22.90 -7.21
C ASP A 197 0.13 22.73 -8.17
N ALA A 198 0.32 23.12 -9.44
CA ALA A 198 -0.69 23.01 -10.49
C ALA A 198 -1.17 21.57 -10.77
N LEU A 199 -0.43 20.54 -10.31
CA LEU A 199 -0.88 19.15 -10.42
C LEU A 199 -2.12 18.86 -9.55
N PHE A 200 -2.22 19.54 -8.41
CA PHE A 200 -3.24 19.28 -7.40
C PHE A 200 -4.41 20.26 -7.45
N GLU A 201 -4.38 21.21 -8.38
CA GLU A 201 -5.47 22.13 -8.64
C GLU A 201 -6.49 21.48 -9.58
N PHE A 202 -7.73 21.31 -9.11
CA PHE A 202 -8.81 20.89 -9.98
C PHE A 202 -9.35 22.08 -10.78
N LYS A 203 -9.25 22.00 -12.11
CA LYS A 203 -9.84 22.99 -13.03
C LYS A 203 -11.13 22.42 -13.57
N ARG A 204 -12.27 22.98 -13.14
CA ARG A 204 -13.59 22.56 -13.62
C ARG A 204 -13.66 22.70 -15.15
N PRO A 205 -14.02 21.64 -15.89
CA PRO A 205 -14.21 21.72 -17.33
C PRO A 205 -15.40 22.63 -17.67
N VAL A 206 -15.39 23.19 -18.87
CA VAL A 206 -16.50 24.01 -19.37
C VAL A 206 -17.63 23.09 -19.82
N GLY A 207 -18.84 23.35 -19.31
CA GLY A 207 -20.02 22.52 -19.56
C GLY A 207 -20.01 21.21 -18.75
N GLY A 208 -20.94 20.32 -19.08
CA GLY A 208 -21.05 19.03 -18.41
C GLY A 208 -21.70 19.09 -17.02
N ASP A 209 -21.95 17.92 -16.46
CA ASP A 209 -22.56 17.76 -15.15
C ASP A 209 -21.52 17.95 -14.04
N PHE A 210 -21.91 18.67 -12.98
CA PHE A 210 -21.06 18.95 -11.83
C PHE A 210 -21.84 18.65 -10.55
N LEU A 211 -21.63 17.45 -10.02
CA LEU A 211 -22.48 16.85 -9.00
C LEU A 211 -21.77 16.76 -7.65
N GLN A 212 -22.44 17.26 -6.60
CA GLN A 212 -22.03 17.03 -5.22
C GLN A 212 -22.66 15.73 -4.71
N ILE A 213 -21.86 14.86 -4.07
CA ILE A 213 -22.29 13.51 -3.62
C ILE A 213 -22.33 13.40 -2.08
N ASP A 214 -22.14 14.51 -1.35
CA ASP A 214 -22.18 14.59 0.12
C ASP A 214 -23.18 15.61 0.64
#